data_AF-A0A227J8Q3-F1
#
_entry.id   AF-A0A227J8Q3-F1
#
_cell.length_a   1.000
_cell.length_b   1.000
_cell.length_c   1.000
_cell.angle_alpha   90.00
_cell.angle_beta   90.00
_cell.angle_gamma   90.00
#
_symmetry.space_group_name_H-M   'P 1'
#
loop_
_entity.id
_entity.type
_entity.pdbx_description
1 polymer ?
#
loop_
_entity_poly.entity_id
_entity_poly.type
_entity_poly.pdbx_seq_one_letter_code
_entity_poly.pdbx_strand_id
1 'polypeptide(L)'
;NTPVDAIPDLSDVQVIIKTSYPGQAPQVVEDQVTYPLTTAMLAVPGAETVRGYSFFGDSYVYIIFNDDTDMYWARSRVLEYLSQVAPKLPPNAKPTLGPDATGVGWVYSYVLQDKTGQHDLAELRSLQ
;
A
#
# COMPACT_ATOMS: atom_id res chain seq x y z
N ASN A 1 12.10 -33.31 0.50
CA ASN A 1 11.49 -32.09 1.08
C ASN A 1 11.34 -31.06 -0.02
N THR A 2 10.19 -31.04 -0.67
CA THR A 2 9.85 -30.06 -1.71
C THR A 2 8.77 -29.14 -1.13
N PRO A 3 8.91 -27.81 -1.23
CA PRO A 3 7.86 -26.87 -0.81
C PRO A 3 6.55 -27.19 -1.55
N VAL A 4 5.41 -27.13 -0.85
CA VAL A 4 4.07 -27.37 -1.39
C VAL A 4 3.22 -26.14 -1.12
N ASP A 5 2.54 -25.66 -2.15
CA ASP A 5 1.50 -24.64 -2.08
C ASP A 5 0.26 -25.13 -2.84
N ALA A 6 -0.91 -24.56 -2.53
CA ALA A 6 -2.18 -24.92 -3.16
C ALA A 6 -2.25 -24.47 -4.62
N ILE A 7 -1.64 -23.34 -4.95
CA ILE A 7 -1.54 -22.77 -6.30
C ILE A 7 -0.17 -22.07 -6.45
N PRO A 8 0.40 -21.99 -7.67
CA PRO A 8 1.56 -21.14 -7.91
C PRO A 8 1.21 -19.67 -7.62
N ASP A 9 2.22 -18.85 -7.31
CA ASP A 9 2.02 -17.40 -7.20
C ASP A 9 1.65 -16.85 -8.59
N LEU A 10 0.47 -16.22 -8.67
CA LEU A 10 -0.08 -15.63 -9.88
C LEU A 10 -0.14 -14.10 -9.78
N SER A 11 0.46 -13.51 -8.74
CA SER A 11 0.38 -12.07 -8.51
C SER A 11 1.48 -11.32 -9.24
N ASP A 12 1.08 -10.27 -9.97
CA ASP A 12 2.03 -9.31 -10.55
C ASP A 12 2.90 -8.69 -9.45
N VAL A 13 4.13 -8.32 -9.81
CA VAL A 13 5.01 -7.58 -8.91
C VAL A 13 4.43 -6.18 -8.70
N GLN A 14 3.94 -5.93 -7.49
CA GLN A 14 3.32 -4.66 -7.14
C GLN A 14 3.94 -4.01 -5.92
N VAL A 15 4.06 -2.69 -5.97
CA VAL A 15 4.47 -1.86 -4.85
C VAL A 15 3.36 -0.86 -4.56
N ILE A 16 2.95 -0.80 -3.29
CA ILE A 16 1.86 0.07 -2.85
C ILE A 16 2.47 1.25 -2.10
N ILE A 17 1.99 2.46 -2.35
CA ILE A 17 2.22 3.63 -1.52
C ILE A 17 0.89 4.03 -0.92
N LYS A 18 0.82 4.02 0.42
CA LYS A 18 -0.32 4.55 1.16
C LYS A 18 0.06 5.91 1.74
N THR A 19 -0.77 6.91 1.49
CA THR A 19 -0.61 8.24 2.07
C THR A 19 -1.86 8.63 2.83
N SER A 20 -1.73 8.85 4.15
CA SER A 20 -2.84 9.40 4.94
C SER A 20 -2.80 10.93 4.89
N TYR A 21 -3.94 11.55 4.62
CA TYR A 21 -4.15 13.00 4.59
C TYR A 21 -5.47 13.37 5.26
N PRO A 22 -5.57 13.22 6.60
CA PRO A 22 -6.85 13.23 7.31
C PRO A 22 -7.67 14.52 7.14
N GLY A 23 -9.00 14.35 7.03
CA GLY A 23 -9.96 15.45 6.96
C GLY A 23 -10.11 16.12 5.59
N GLN A 24 -9.43 15.60 4.56
CA GLN A 24 -9.47 16.16 3.21
C GLN A 24 -10.47 15.43 2.31
N ALA A 25 -11.16 16.21 1.47
CA ALA A 25 -12.07 15.68 0.46
C ALA A 25 -11.30 14.90 -0.63
N PRO A 26 -11.92 13.89 -1.27
CA PRO A 26 -11.26 13.09 -2.32
C PRO A 26 -10.61 13.92 -3.42
N GLN A 27 -11.24 15.02 -3.86
CA GLN A 27 -10.67 15.91 -4.87
C GLN A 27 -9.36 16.57 -4.40
N VAL A 28 -9.30 17.00 -3.14
CA VAL A 28 -8.08 17.61 -2.58
C VAL A 28 -6.97 16.57 -2.43
N VAL A 29 -7.33 15.35 -2.04
CA VAL A 29 -6.40 14.21 -1.98
C VAL A 29 -5.85 13.89 -3.38
N GLU A 30 -6.71 13.89 -4.41
CA GLU A 30 -6.28 13.69 -5.79
C GLU A 30 -5.27 14.76 -6.22
N ASP A 31 -5.64 16.03 -6.12
CA ASP A 31 -4.85 17.13 -6.67
C ASP A 31 -3.52 17.34 -5.93
N GLN A 32 -3.50 17.13 -4.61
CA GLN A 32 -2.33 17.45 -3.78
C GLN A 32 -1.47 16.24 -3.41
N VAL A 33 -1.99 15.02 -3.54
CA VAL A 33 -1.30 13.80 -3.09
C VAL A 33 -1.23 12.76 -4.20
N THR A 34 -2.37 12.25 -4.64
CA THR A 34 -2.41 11.10 -5.56
C THR A 34 -1.81 11.46 -6.92
N TYR A 35 -2.21 12.58 -7.51
CA TYR A 35 -1.74 13.00 -8.83
C TYR A 35 -0.23 13.29 -8.89
N PRO A 36 0.36 14.05 -7.94
CA PRO A 36 1.82 14.20 -7.86
C PRO A 36 2.56 12.87 -7.67
N LEU A 37 2.01 11.95 -6.85
CA LEU A 37 2.60 10.64 -6.63
C LEU A 37 2.53 9.76 -7.88
N THR A 38 1.36 9.59 -8.49
CA THR A 38 1.20 8.74 -9.68
C THR A 38 2.06 9.24 -10.83
N THR A 39 2.10 10.55 -11.07
CA THR A 39 2.93 11.16 -12.12
C THR A 39 4.42 10.94 -11.88
N ALA A 40 4.88 11.04 -10.63
CA ALA A 40 6.27 10.72 -10.30
C ALA A 40 6.58 9.23 -10.46
N MET A 41 5.64 8.35 -10.10
CA MET A 41 5.82 6.90 -10.18
C MET A 41 5.80 6.36 -11.62
N LEU A 42 5.15 7.06 -12.56
CA LEU A 42 5.22 6.69 -13.98
C LEU A 42 6.64 6.75 -14.56
N ALA A 43 7.54 7.53 -13.94
CA ALA A 43 8.94 7.61 -14.35
C ALA A 43 9.81 6.51 -13.73
N VAL A 44 9.28 5.68 -12.83
CA VAL A 44 10.02 4.58 -12.22
C VAL A 44 10.35 3.54 -13.29
N PRO A 45 11.63 3.17 -13.48
CA PRO A 45 12.00 2.16 -14.46
C PRO A 45 11.29 0.83 -14.19
N GLY A 46 10.71 0.24 -15.23
CA GLY A 46 9.99 -1.04 -15.14
C GLY A 46 8.54 -0.94 -14.69
N ALA A 47 8.03 0.25 -14.34
CA ALA A 47 6.62 0.44 -14.07
C ALA A 47 5.81 0.27 -15.36
N GLU A 48 4.91 -0.72 -15.40
CA GLU A 48 4.01 -0.96 -16.53
C GLU A 48 2.73 -0.15 -16.40
N THR A 49 2.17 -0.09 -15.19
CA THR A 49 0.93 0.63 -14.90
C THR A 49 0.98 1.22 -13.51
N VAL A 50 0.51 2.47 -13.37
CA VAL A 50 0.34 3.13 -12.09
C VAL A 50 -1.14 3.44 -11.88
N ARG A 51 -1.72 2.92 -10.79
CA ARG A 51 -3.14 3.12 -10.44
C ARG A 51 -3.22 3.98 -9.18
N GLY A 52 -3.91 5.11 -9.26
CA GLY A 52 -4.19 5.98 -8.13
C GLY A 52 -5.63 5.87 -7.66
N TYR A 53 -5.84 5.86 -6.35
CA TYR A 53 -7.15 5.92 -5.71
C TYR A 53 -7.14 7.00 -4.64
N SER A 54 -8.10 7.92 -4.76
CA SER A 54 -8.27 9.05 -3.84
C SER A 54 -9.56 8.88 -3.06
N PHE A 55 -9.44 8.61 -1.76
CA PHE A 55 -10.55 8.51 -0.83
C PHE A 55 -10.61 9.74 0.07
N PHE A 56 -11.65 9.82 0.89
CA PHE A 56 -11.70 10.82 1.95
C PHE A 56 -10.60 10.53 2.97
N GLY A 57 -9.62 11.43 3.06
CA GLY A 57 -8.52 11.33 4.03
C GLY A 57 -7.39 10.36 3.69
N ASP A 58 -7.45 9.62 2.58
CA ASP A 58 -6.43 8.61 2.22
C ASP A 58 -6.21 8.51 0.70
N SER A 59 -4.96 8.30 0.31
CA SER A 59 -4.52 8.02 -1.06
C SER A 59 -3.83 6.66 -1.13
N TYR A 60 -4.15 5.88 -2.16
CA TYR A 60 -3.47 4.63 -2.49
C TYR A 60 -2.92 4.69 -3.91
N VAL A 61 -1.62 4.46 -4.06
CA VAL A 61 -0.95 4.38 -5.36
C VAL A 61 -0.37 2.98 -5.51
N TYR A 62 -0.79 2.27 -6.55
CA TYR A 62 -0.30 0.94 -6.90
C TYR A 62 0.61 1.07 -8.13
N ILE A 63 1.85 0.65 -7.99
CA ILE A 63 2.83 0.60 -9.07
C ILE A 63 2.99 -0.87 -9.44
N ILE A 64 2.59 -1.23 -10.65
CA ILE A 64 2.63 -2.59 -11.18
C ILE A 64 3.82 -2.68 -12.13
N PHE A 65 4.62 -3.72 -11.93
CA PHE A 65 5.81 -4.04 -12.71
C PHE A 65 5.58 -5.32 -13.50
N ASN A 66 6.46 -5.56 -14.47
CA ASN A 66 6.52 -6.83 -15.18
C ASN A 66 6.84 -8.00 -14.24
N ASP A 67 6.28 -9.18 -14.50
CA ASP A 67 6.48 -10.42 -13.73
C ASP A 67 7.96 -10.82 -13.55
N ASP A 68 8.83 -10.45 -14.50
CA ASP A 68 10.28 -10.74 -14.44
C ASP A 68 11.05 -9.77 -13.51
N THR A 69 10.37 -8.79 -12.89
CA THR A 69 11.00 -7.78 -12.05
C THR A 69 11.26 -8.31 -10.64
N ASP A 70 12.48 -8.17 -10.12
CA ASP A 70 12.75 -8.47 -8.72
C ASP A 70 11.96 -7.52 -7.80
N MET A 71 11.19 -8.10 -6.88
CA MET A 71 10.31 -7.36 -5.97
C MET A 71 11.09 -6.37 -5.10
N TYR A 72 12.26 -6.75 -4.57
CA TYR A 72 13.05 -5.87 -3.71
C TYR A 72 13.73 -4.75 -4.49
N TRP A 73 14.12 -5.01 -5.73
CA TRP A 73 14.58 -4.00 -6.67
C TRP A 73 13.47 -2.98 -6.95
N ALA A 74 12.25 -3.44 -7.28
CA ALA A 74 11.10 -2.58 -7.53
C ALA A 74 10.80 -1.69 -6.32
N ARG A 75 10.76 -2.27 -5.11
CA ARG A 75 10.56 -1.53 -3.85
C ARG A 75 11.66 -0.48 -3.61
N SER A 76 12.92 -0.82 -3.89
CA SER A 76 14.04 0.10 -3.74
C SER A 76 13.97 1.27 -4.73
N ARG A 77 13.58 1.01 -5.99
CA ARG A 77 13.37 2.07 -6.99
C ARG A 77 12.20 2.97 -6.60
N VAL A 78 11.07 2.40 -6.18
CA VAL A 78 9.92 3.18 -5.71
C VAL A 78 10.28 4.04 -4.50
N LEU A 79 11.04 3.51 -3.54
CA LEU A 79 11.47 4.27 -2.37
C LEU A 79 12.36 5.46 -2.73
N GLU A 80 13.25 5.30 -3.72
CA GLU A 80 14.10 6.38 -4.21
C GLU A 80 13.27 7.53 -4.80
N TYR A 81 12.33 7.21 -5.70
CA TYR A 81 11.44 8.21 -6.30
C TYR A 81 10.50 8.83 -5.25
N LEU A 82 10.00 8.02 -4.31
CA LEU A 82 9.16 8.49 -3.23
C LEU A 82 9.90 9.53 -2.37
N SER A 83 11.18 9.28 -2.08
CA SER A 83 12.00 10.20 -1.30
C SER A 83 12.21 11.56 -2.00
N GLN A 84 12.15 11.60 -3.33
CA GLN A 84 12.27 12.85 -4.10
C GLN A 84 10.96 13.64 -4.20
N VAL A 85 9.81 12.95 -4.21
CA VAL A 85 8.49 13.59 -4.32
C VAL A 85 7.88 13.92 -2.96
N ALA A 86 8.19 13.16 -1.91
CA ALA A 86 7.63 13.36 -0.57
C ALA A 86 7.77 14.81 -0.04
N PRO A 87 8.89 15.54 -0.25
CA PRO A 87 9.01 16.93 0.17
C PRO A 87 8.06 17.91 -0.55
N LYS A 88 7.49 17.51 -1.69
CA LYS A 88 6.53 18.32 -2.46
C LYS A 88 5.09 18.10 -2.02
N LEU A 89 4.83 17.10 -1.18
CA LEU A 89 3.51 16.82 -0.64
C LEU A 89 3.19 17.76 0.52
N PRO A 90 1.90 17.96 0.85
CA PRO A 90 1.50 18.68 2.05
C PRO A 90 2.18 18.11 3.31
N PRO A 91 2.56 18.95 4.29
CA PRO A 91 3.34 18.51 5.46
C PRO A 91 2.62 17.49 6.36
N ASN A 92 1.29 17.41 6.26
CA ASN A 92 0.45 16.44 6.95
C ASN A 92 0.08 15.21 6.11
N ALA A 93 0.46 15.18 4.83
CA ALA A 93 0.37 13.98 4.00
C ALA A 93 1.59 13.08 4.30
N LYS A 94 1.34 11.90 4.85
CA LYS A 94 2.40 10.97 5.28
C LYS A 94 2.46 9.76 4.36
N PRO A 95 3.27 9.79 3.28
CA PRO A 95 3.38 8.64 2.40
C PRO A 95 4.22 7.54 3.04
N THR A 96 3.78 6.31 2.89
CA THR A 96 4.42 5.11 3.42
C THR A 96 4.38 3.99 2.40
N LEU A 97 5.45 3.20 2.36
CA LEU A 97 5.49 1.99 1.54
C LEU A 97 4.60 0.92 2.17
N GLY A 98 3.79 0.27 1.36
CA GLY A 98 2.94 -0.84 1.76
C GLY A 98 3.75 -2.08 2.17
N PRO A 99 3.06 -3.07 2.78
CA PRO A 99 3.70 -4.33 3.17
C PRO A 99 4.34 -5.03 1.98
N ASP A 100 5.23 -5.97 2.26
CA ASP A 100 5.85 -6.84 1.27
C ASP A 100 4.98 -8.05 0.95
N ALA A 101 3.72 -7.76 0.61
CA ALA A 101 2.69 -8.77 0.35
C ALA A 101 1.60 -8.20 -0.55
N THR A 102 0.97 -9.07 -1.32
CA THR A 102 -0.21 -8.78 -2.13
C THR A 102 -1.49 -9.17 -1.39
N GLY A 103 -2.66 -8.89 -2.00
CA GLY A 103 -3.94 -9.38 -1.48
C GLY A 103 -4.05 -10.91 -1.41
N VAL A 104 -3.20 -11.64 -2.12
CA VAL A 104 -3.12 -13.11 -2.10
C VAL A 104 -2.37 -13.62 -0.85
N GLY A 105 -1.56 -12.77 -0.20
CA GLY A 105 -0.80 -13.11 1.00
C GLY A 105 -1.62 -13.27 2.29
N TRP A 106 -2.96 -13.24 2.19
CA TRP A 106 -3.87 -13.38 3.35
C TRP A 106 -4.06 -14.87 3.68
N VAL A 107 -3.09 -15.46 4.38
CA VAL A 107 -3.05 -16.91 4.65
C VAL A 107 -3.97 -17.32 5.81
N TYR A 108 -4.02 -16.53 6.87
CA TYR A 108 -4.81 -16.85 8.08
C TYR A 108 -5.56 -15.62 8.57
N SER A 109 -6.87 -15.78 8.78
CA SER A 109 -7.74 -14.75 9.33
C SER A 109 -8.44 -15.31 10.56
N TYR A 110 -8.52 -14.52 11.62
CA TYR A 110 -9.18 -14.91 12.87
C TYR A 110 -9.99 -13.73 13.44
N VAL A 111 -10.83 -14.04 14.42
CA VAL A 111 -11.58 -13.04 15.19
C VAL A 111 -11.33 -13.27 16.68
N LEU A 112 -11.18 -12.18 17.43
CA LEU A 112 -11.24 -12.22 18.89
C LEU A 112 -12.68 -12.00 19.32
N GLN A 113 -13.26 -12.98 20.01
CA GLN A 113 -14.62 -12.91 20.53
C GLN A 113 -14.60 -13.24 22.03
N ASP A 114 -15.04 -12.29 22.84
CA ASP A 114 -15.38 -12.56 24.23
C ASP A 114 -16.88 -12.90 24.35
N LYS A 115 -17.16 -14.12 24.83
CA LYS A 115 -18.53 -14.61 25.07
C LYS A 115 -19.03 -14.31 26.49
N THR A 116 -18.13 -13.86 27.37
CA THR A 116 -18.46 -13.55 28.77
C THR A 116 -18.91 -12.10 28.96
N GLY A 117 -18.57 -11.21 28.02
CA GLY A 117 -18.89 -9.78 28.09
C GLY A 117 -18.01 -9.00 29.06
N GLN A 118 -16.88 -9.58 29.48
CA GLN A 118 -15.88 -8.94 30.33
C GLN A 118 -14.95 -8.01 29.55
N HIS A 119 -14.85 -8.20 28.23
CA HIS A 119 -14.04 -7.39 27.34
C HIS A 119 -14.89 -6.64 26.32
N ASP A 120 -14.63 -5.34 26.20
CA ASP A 120 -15.20 -4.51 25.14
C ASP A 120 -14.34 -4.55 23.85
N LEU A 121 -14.83 -3.89 22.79
CA LEU A 121 -14.12 -3.87 21.50
C LEU A 121 -12.75 -3.18 21.55
N ALA A 122 -12.56 -2.19 22.44
CA ALA A 122 -11.29 -1.49 22.57
C ALA A 122 -10.25 -2.38 23.27
N GLU A 123 -10.66 -3.13 24.28
CA GLU A 123 -9.83 -4.11 24.98
C GLU A 123 -9.47 -5.28 24.06
N LEU A 124 -10.45 -5.85 23.34
CA LEU A 124 -10.18 -6.93 22.37
C LEU A 124 -9.21 -6.49 21.26
N ARG A 125 -9.32 -5.24 20.78
CA ARG A 125 -8.37 -4.69 19.78
C ARG A 125 -6.97 -4.47 20.34
N SER A 126 -6.83 -4.20 21.64
CA SER A 126 -5.53 -3.99 22.28
C SER A 126 -4.81 -5.30 22.60
N LEU A 127 -5.54 -6.42 22.67
CA LEU A 127 -4.98 -7.77 22.84
C LEU A 127 -4.42 -8.36 21.53
N GLN A 128 -4.83 -7.81 20.39
CA GLN A 128 -4.34 -8.15 19.06
C GLN A 128 -3.00 -7.48 18.76
#